data_AF-A0A957QVF4-F1
#
_entry.id   AF-A0A957QVF4-F1
#
_cell.length_a   1.000
_cell.length_b   1.000
_cell.length_c   1.000
_cell.angle_alpha   90.00
_cell.angle_beta   90.00
_cell.angle_gamma   90.00
#
_symmetry.space_group_name_H-M   'P 1'
#
loop_
_entity.id
_entity.type
_entity.pdbx_description
1 polymer ?
#
loop_
_entity_poly.entity_id
_entity_poly.type
_entity_poly.pdbx_seq_one_letter_code
_entity_poly.pdbx_strand_id
1 'polypeptide(L)'
;QAEDLENMDSFVAVTGDDENNIIATLLARQYEVLRPIALVNRVAYLPILPTIGLNAVISKQMLTVNAVQQFIQHRQVAAIAGVPGVEGQMIEYIARQGSRITQRPLRDVKFPRSAVVGAVLRNGELL
;
A
#
# COMPACT_ATOMS: atom_id res chain seq x y z
N GLN A 1 -19.26 -19.06 23.75
CA GLN A 1 -17.88 -19.54 23.96
C GLN A 1 -16.99 -18.53 23.27
N ALA A 2 -16.26 -17.72 24.02
CA ALA A 2 -15.14 -16.99 23.44
C ALA A 2 -14.07 -18.05 23.20
N GLU A 3 -13.79 -18.35 21.92
CA GLU A 3 -12.54 -19.02 21.58
C GLU A 3 -11.39 -18.19 22.18
N ASP A 4 -10.29 -18.86 22.55
CA ASP A 4 -9.18 -18.36 23.35
C ASP A 4 -8.43 -17.18 22.71
N LEU A 5 -9.10 -16.03 22.60
CA LEU A 5 -8.65 -14.83 21.88
C LEU A 5 -7.38 -14.25 22.50
N GLU A 6 -7.23 -14.37 23.82
CA GLU A 6 -6.08 -13.87 24.56
C GLU A 6 -4.79 -14.60 24.18
N ASN A 7 -4.88 -15.83 23.68
CA ASN A 7 -3.74 -16.62 23.20
C ASN A 7 -3.53 -16.55 21.67
N MET A 8 -4.30 -15.72 20.95
CA MET A 8 -4.20 -15.62 19.49
C MET A 8 -3.14 -14.61 19.04
N ASP A 9 -2.22 -15.05 18.19
CA ASP A 9 -1.25 -14.17 17.52
C ASP A 9 -1.87 -13.21 16.51
N SER A 10 -3.02 -13.57 15.95
CA SER A 10 -3.69 -12.84 14.87
C SER A 10 -5.18 -13.15 14.84
N PHE A 11 -5.98 -12.13 14.53
CA PHE A 11 -7.42 -12.26 14.31
C PHE A 11 -7.76 -11.65 12.96
N VAL A 12 -8.59 -12.33 12.16
CA VAL A 12 -8.91 -11.90 10.80
C VAL A 12 -10.42 -11.95 10.58
N ALA A 13 -11.07 -10.79 10.42
CA ALA A 13 -12.49 -10.70 10.09
C ALA A 13 -12.67 -10.40 8.61
N VAL A 14 -13.19 -11.39 7.87
CA VAL A 14 -13.29 -11.39 6.40
C VAL A 14 -14.71 -11.74 5.90
N THR A 15 -15.72 -11.42 6.70
CA THR A 15 -17.12 -11.63 6.30
C THR A 15 -17.54 -10.68 5.17
N GLY A 16 -18.72 -10.89 4.61
CA GLY A 16 -19.29 -10.02 3.57
C GLY A 16 -19.78 -8.67 4.08
N ASP A 17 -19.74 -8.43 5.39
CA ASP A 17 -20.25 -7.23 6.05
C ASP A 17 -19.09 -6.46 6.68
N ASP A 18 -18.86 -5.23 6.21
CA ASP A 18 -17.71 -4.43 6.61
C ASP A 18 -17.86 -3.96 8.07
N GLU A 19 -19.08 -3.61 8.49
CA GLU A 19 -19.40 -3.16 9.84
C GLU A 19 -19.13 -4.27 10.87
N ASN A 20 -19.57 -5.50 10.59
CA ASN A 20 -19.25 -6.67 11.42
C ASN A 20 -17.76 -6.94 11.48
N ASN A 21 -17.04 -6.82 10.35
CA ASN A 21 -15.60 -7.02 10.34
C ASN A 21 -14.87 -5.98 11.20
N ILE A 22 -15.28 -4.71 11.12
CA ILE A 22 -14.72 -3.62 11.93
C ILE A 22 -14.98 -3.88 13.42
N ILE A 23 -16.23 -4.17 13.80
CA ILE A 23 -16.62 -4.38 15.21
C ILE A 23 -15.92 -5.62 15.78
N ALA A 24 -15.88 -6.74 15.05
CA ALA A 24 -15.23 -7.95 15.51
C ALA A 24 -13.72 -7.75 15.70
N THR A 25 -13.09 -6.98 14.81
CA THR A 25 -11.65 -6.66 14.89
C THR A 25 -11.34 -5.72 16.04
N LEU A 26 -12.20 -4.73 16.32
CA LEU A 26 -12.11 -3.88 17.50
C LEU A 26 -12.22 -4.69 18.79
N LEU A 27 -13.16 -5.64 18.83
CA LEU A 27 -13.31 -6.54 19.97
C LEU A 27 -12.06 -7.40 20.16
N ALA A 28 -11.51 -7.97 19.09
CA ALA A 28 -10.28 -8.75 19.15
C ALA A 28 -9.09 -7.92 19.66
N ARG A 29 -8.99 -6.66 19.24
CA ARG A 29 -7.99 -5.72 19.76
C ARG A 29 -8.17 -5.45 21.27
N GLN A 30 -9.42 -5.40 21.76
CA GLN A 30 -9.70 -5.23 23.19
C GLN A 30 -9.25 -6.44 24.01
N TYR A 31 -9.28 -7.65 23.43
CA TYR A 31 -8.70 -8.86 24.02
C TYR A 31 -7.18 -9.01 23.75
N GLU A 32 -6.49 -7.91 23.45
CA GLU A 32 -5.04 -7.84 23.29
C GLU A 32 -4.43 -8.72 22.18
N VAL A 33 -5.23 -9.12 21.18
CA VAL A 33 -4.70 -9.82 20.01
C VAL A 33 -3.63 -8.96 19.31
N LEU A 34 -2.45 -9.54 19.09
CA LEU A 34 -1.28 -8.88 18.52
C LEU A 34 -1.51 -8.28 17.13
N ARG A 35 -2.26 -9.00 16.28
CA ARG A 35 -2.47 -8.63 14.86
C ARG A 35 -3.94 -8.79 14.45
N PRO A 36 -4.82 -7.84 14.82
CA PRO A 36 -6.22 -7.84 14.40
C PRO A 36 -6.35 -7.18 13.02
N ILE A 37 -6.91 -7.89 12.05
CA ILE A 37 -7.02 -7.50 10.64
C ILE A 37 -8.49 -7.54 10.19
N ALA A 38 -8.99 -6.46 9.59
CA ALA A 38 -10.33 -6.39 9.01
C ALA A 38 -10.28 -6.33 7.48
N LEU A 39 -11.18 -7.06 6.82
CA LEU A 39 -11.55 -6.79 5.43
C LEU A 39 -12.60 -5.68 5.40
N VAL A 40 -12.30 -4.59 4.69
CA VAL A 40 -13.23 -3.46 4.50
C VAL A 40 -13.24 -3.08 3.03
N ASN A 41 -14.39 -3.22 2.38
CA ASN A 41 -14.56 -2.94 0.96
C ASN A 41 -15.02 -1.49 0.71
N ARG A 42 -15.82 -0.92 1.62
CA ARG A 42 -16.28 0.47 1.55
C ARG A 42 -15.12 1.44 1.80
N VAL A 43 -14.61 2.01 0.70
CA VAL A 43 -13.51 2.99 0.71
C VAL A 43 -13.79 4.19 1.62
N ALA A 44 -15.06 4.58 1.78
CA ALA A 44 -15.48 5.67 2.66
C ALA A 44 -15.10 5.46 4.14
N TYR A 45 -14.92 4.22 4.59
CA TYR A 45 -14.50 3.93 5.96
C TYR A 45 -12.98 4.02 6.15
N LEU A 46 -12.18 3.77 5.11
CA LEU A 46 -10.72 3.69 5.23
C LEU A 46 -10.07 4.90 5.93
N PRO A 47 -10.49 6.16 5.69
CA PRO A 47 -9.87 7.31 6.36
C PRO A 47 -10.11 7.37 7.88
N ILE A 48 -11.21 6.80 8.38
CA ILE A 48 -11.58 6.87 9.80
C ILE A 48 -11.08 5.66 10.60
N LEU A 49 -10.82 4.52 9.97
CA LEU A 49 -10.36 3.30 10.68
C LEU A 49 -9.10 3.52 11.54
N PRO A 50 -8.07 4.28 11.11
CA PRO A 50 -6.92 4.55 11.96
C PRO A 50 -7.26 5.33 13.23
N THR A 51 -8.25 6.23 13.19
CA THR A 51 -8.61 7.07 14.36
C THR A 51 -9.30 6.26 15.45
N ILE A 52 -9.90 5.12 15.09
CA ILE A 52 -10.52 4.16 16.03
C ILE A 52 -9.59 2.99 16.35
N GLY A 53 -8.32 3.04 15.95
CA GLY A 53 -7.33 2.00 16.25
C GLY A 53 -7.43 0.77 15.34
N LEU A 54 -7.94 0.89 14.11
CA LEU A 54 -7.77 -0.14 13.09
C LEU A 54 -6.68 0.28 12.10
N ASN A 55 -5.49 -0.30 12.29
CA ASN A 55 -4.31 0.02 11.47
C ASN A 55 -4.04 -1.04 10.39
N ALA A 56 -4.55 -2.26 10.56
CA ALA A 56 -4.38 -3.35 9.60
C ALA A 56 -5.73 -3.65 8.92
N VAL A 57 -5.91 -3.08 7.73
CA VAL A 57 -7.15 -3.20 6.96
C VAL A 57 -6.83 -3.58 5.53
N ILE A 58 -7.56 -4.55 4.98
CA ILE A 58 -7.45 -4.99 3.59
C ILE A 58 -8.70 -4.53 2.85
N SER A 59 -8.54 -3.97 1.64
CA SER A 59 -9.64 -3.61 0.75
C SER A 59 -9.49 -4.29 -0.60
N LYS A 60 -10.44 -5.14 -0.99
CA LYS A 60 -10.44 -5.81 -2.30
C LYS A 60 -10.51 -4.79 -3.44
N GLN A 61 -11.26 -3.71 -3.25
CA GLN A 61 -11.40 -2.65 -4.25
C GLN A 61 -10.06 -1.96 -4.50
N MET A 62 -9.34 -1.56 -3.44
CA MET A 62 -8.01 -0.97 -3.58
C MET A 62 -7.00 -1.92 -4.22
N LEU A 63 -7.00 -3.20 -3.83
CA LEU A 63 -6.14 -4.22 -4.45
C LEU A 63 -6.41 -4.34 -5.96
N THR A 64 -7.68 -4.33 -6.36
CA THR A 64 -8.08 -4.39 -7.76
C THR A 64 -7.65 -3.14 -8.53
N VAL A 65 -7.88 -1.96 -7.95
CA VAL A 65 -7.45 -0.68 -8.55
C VAL A 65 -5.93 -0.67 -8.76
N ASN A 66 -5.17 -1.08 -7.76
CA ASN A 66 -3.71 -1.16 -7.84
C ASN A 66 -3.27 -2.15 -8.95
N ALA A 67 -3.89 -3.32 -9.04
CA ALA A 67 -3.58 -4.30 -10.07
C ALA A 67 -3.85 -3.76 -11.50
N VAL A 68 -4.98 -3.08 -11.70
CA VAL A 68 -5.31 -2.45 -12.99
C VAL A 68 -4.37 -1.28 -13.31
N GLN A 69 -4.07 -0.43 -12.34
CA GLN A 69 -3.11 0.66 -12.50
C GLN A 69 -1.73 0.14 -12.87
N GLN A 70 -1.29 -0.95 -12.22
CA GLN A 70 -0.05 -1.62 -12.57
C GLN A 70 -0.13 -2.12 -14.01
N PHE A 71 -1.17 -2.89 -14.38
CA PHE A 71 -1.37 -3.45 -15.73
C PHE A 71 -1.27 -2.40 -16.85
N ILE A 72 -1.92 -1.24 -16.69
CA ILE A 72 -1.90 -0.17 -17.70
C ILE A 72 -0.48 0.41 -17.90
N GLN A 73 0.34 0.45 -16.85
CA GLN A 73 1.63 1.14 -16.84
C GLN A 73 2.83 0.24 -17.24
N HIS A 74 2.58 -1.05 -17.51
CA HIS A 74 3.59 -2.10 -17.78
C HIS A 74 4.55 -1.87 -18.97
N ARG A 75 4.38 -0.82 -19.79
CA ARG A 75 5.32 -0.63 -20.92
C ARG A 75 6.67 -0.03 -20.49
N GLN A 76 6.76 0.65 -19.34
CA GLN A 76 8.01 1.32 -18.89
C GLN A 76 8.25 1.35 -17.37
N VAL A 77 7.29 0.92 -16.55
CA VAL A 77 7.34 1.00 -15.08
C VAL A 77 7.60 -0.38 -14.48
N ALA A 78 8.57 -0.49 -13.57
CA ALA A 78 8.88 -1.70 -12.82
C ALA A 78 7.97 -1.89 -11.60
N ALA A 79 7.74 -0.82 -10.83
CA ALA A 79 6.94 -0.84 -9.62
C ALA A 79 6.27 0.51 -9.37
N ILE A 80 5.12 0.47 -8.68
CA ILE A 80 4.37 1.65 -8.23
C ILE A 80 3.91 1.39 -6.81
N ALA A 81 4.14 2.35 -5.93
CA ALA A 81 3.65 2.30 -4.56
C ALA A 81 3.09 3.68 -4.16
N GLY A 82 1.94 3.67 -3.48
CA GLY A 82 1.48 4.85 -2.74
C GLY A 82 2.36 5.06 -1.50
N VAL A 83 2.65 6.32 -1.17
CA VAL A 83 3.39 6.66 0.05
C VAL A 83 2.37 7.03 1.14
N PRO A 84 2.29 6.28 2.26
CA PRO A 84 1.35 6.60 3.33
C PRO A 84 1.52 8.03 3.83
N GLY A 85 0.40 8.78 3.92
CA GLY A 85 0.40 10.16 4.40
C GLY A 85 0.86 11.22 3.39
N VAL A 86 1.16 10.85 2.15
CA VAL A 86 1.53 11.79 1.07
C VAL A 86 0.55 11.63 -0.09
N GLU A 87 0.03 12.74 -0.62
CA GLU A 87 -0.68 12.76 -1.90
C GLU A 87 0.33 12.61 -3.05
N GLY A 88 0.87 11.40 -3.20
CA GLY A 88 1.91 11.11 -4.18
C GLY A 88 2.15 9.61 -4.37
N GLN A 89 2.80 9.27 -5.48
CA GLN A 89 3.17 7.90 -5.82
C GLN A 89 4.69 7.82 -6.04
N MET A 90 5.29 6.76 -5.50
CA MET A 90 6.64 6.36 -5.85
C MET A 90 6.57 5.44 -7.07
N ILE A 91 7.37 5.74 -8.09
CA ILE A 91 7.39 5.00 -9.36
C ILE A 91 8.82 4.59 -9.66
N GLU A 92 9.03 3.30 -9.89
CA GLU A 92 10.30 2.74 -10.34
C GLU A 92 10.30 2.59 -11.86
N TYR A 93 11.28 3.19 -12.53
CA TYR A 93 11.45 3.10 -13.99
C TYR A 93 12.71 2.33 -14.35
N ILE A 94 12.60 1.43 -15.34
CA ILE A 94 13.78 0.77 -15.92
C ILE A 94 14.41 1.69 -16.95
N ALA A 95 15.58 2.24 -16.63
CA ALA A 95 16.38 3.05 -17.55
C ALA A 95 17.06 2.17 -18.63
N ARG A 96 16.30 1.80 -19.68
CA ARG A 96 16.83 0.97 -20.78
C ARG A 96 17.94 1.68 -21.55
N GLN A 97 18.92 0.91 -22.04
CA GLN A 97 19.97 1.40 -22.93
C GLN A 97 19.39 2.18 -24.11
N GLY A 98 19.94 3.37 -24.39
CA GLY A 98 19.46 4.27 -25.45
C GLY A 98 18.30 5.19 -25.05
N SER A 99 17.71 5.00 -23.86
CA SER A 99 16.69 5.94 -23.35
C SER A 99 17.30 7.30 -23.07
N ARG A 100 16.52 8.39 -23.24
CA ARG A 100 16.99 9.78 -23.04
C ARG A 100 17.62 10.02 -21.66
N ILE A 101 17.14 9.31 -20.63
CA ILE A 101 17.66 9.35 -19.25
C ILE A 101 19.09 8.78 -19.12
N THR A 102 19.51 7.89 -20.03
CA THR A 102 20.84 7.25 -20.02
C THR A 102 21.92 8.04 -20.75
N GLN A 103 21.54 9.12 -21.44
CA GLN A 103 22.44 9.84 -22.37
C GLN A 103 23.19 11.01 -21.71
N ARG A 104 22.81 11.41 -20.49
CA ARG A 104 23.34 12.60 -19.81
C ARG A 104 23.36 12.39 -18.30
N PRO A 105 24.22 13.12 -17.55
CA PRO A 105 24.17 13.14 -16.09
C PRO A 105 22.78 13.52 -15.58
N LEU A 106 22.34 12.95 -14.45
CA LEU A 106 20.99 13.14 -13.92
C LEU A 106 20.64 14.62 -13.67
N ARG A 107 21.62 15.41 -13.22
CA ARG A 107 21.48 16.86 -13.01
C ARG A 107 21.11 17.64 -14.27
N ASP A 108 21.42 17.11 -15.45
CA ASP A 108 21.19 17.75 -16.74
C ASP A 108 19.88 17.25 -17.39
N VAL A 109 19.18 16.32 -16.73
CA VAL A 109 17.90 15.77 -17.20
C VAL A 109 16.77 16.68 -16.76
N LYS A 110 15.93 17.08 -17.71
CA LYS A 110 14.68 17.80 -17.41
C LYS A 110 13.64 16.84 -16.86
N PHE A 111 13.33 16.96 -15.57
CA PHE A 111 12.21 16.29 -14.92
C PHE A 111 10.95 17.17 -14.90
N PRO A 112 9.74 16.57 -14.89
CA PRO A 112 8.51 17.28 -14.59
C PRO A 112 8.62 18.00 -13.23
N ARG A 113 8.00 19.18 -13.10
CA ARG A 113 8.04 19.97 -11.85
C ARG A 113 7.44 19.25 -10.64
N SER A 114 6.54 18.30 -10.89
CA SER A 114 5.87 17.48 -9.87
C SER A 114 6.58 16.15 -9.58
N ALA A 115 7.79 15.93 -10.11
CA ALA A 115 8.52 14.69 -9.95
C ALA A 115 9.92 14.95 -9.37
N VAL A 116 10.32 14.10 -8.44
CA VAL A 116 11.65 14.11 -7.82
C VAL A 116 12.24 12.71 -7.93
N VAL A 117 13.55 12.62 -8.16
CA VAL A 117 14.28 11.34 -8.11
C VAL A 117 14.65 11.06 -6.66
N GLY A 118 14.07 10.01 -6.09
CA GLY A 118 14.33 9.62 -4.70
C GLY A 118 15.57 8.74 -4.53
N ALA A 119 15.83 7.82 -5.47
CA ALA A 119 16.95 6.90 -5.42
C ALA A 119 17.30 6.36 -6.81
N VAL A 120 18.52 5.85 -6.98
CA VAL A 120 18.96 5.14 -8.20
C VAL A 120 19.47 3.75 -7.82
N LEU A 121 18.80 2.70 -8.28
CA LEU A 121 19.30 1.34 -8.15
C LEU A 121 20.24 1.01 -9.33
N ARG A 122 21.50 0.73 -9.04
CA ARG A 122 22.52 0.36 -10.03
C ARG A 122 23.28 -0.88 -9.56
N ASN A 123 23.25 -1.95 -10.35
CA ASN A 123 23.96 -3.21 -10.05
C ASN A 123 23.63 -3.79 -8.65
N GLY A 124 22.39 -3.61 -8.17
CA GLY A 124 21.97 -4.06 -6.84
C GLY A 124 22.32 -3.10 -5.70
N GLU A 125 22.99 -1.98 -5.98
CA GLU A 125 23.34 -0.95 -5.01
C GLU A 125 22.40 0.26 -5.14
N LEU A 126 21.87 0.72 -4.02
CA LEU A 126 21.00 1.90 -3.95
C LEU A 126 21.86 3.16 -3.72
N LEU A 127 21.79 4.10 -4.67
CA LEU A 127 22.51 5.38 -4.68
C LEU A 127 21.57 6.56 -4.42
#